data_AF-A0A1V9U7Y8-F1
#
_entry.id   AF-A0A1V9U7Y8-F1
#
_cell.length_a   1.000
_cell.length_b   1.000
_cell.length_c   1.000
_cell.angle_alpha   90.00
_cell.angle_beta   90.00
_cell.angle_gamma   90.00
#
_symmetry.space_group_name_H-M   'P 1'
#
loop_
_entity.id
_entity.type
_entity.pdbx_description
1 polymer ?
#
loop_
_entity_poly.entity_id
_entity_poly.type
_entity_poly.pdbx_seq_one_letter_code
_entity_poly.pdbx_strand_id
1 'polypeptide(L)'
;MIKEKINVKYYIRKDNQKIFFDYKKIAEPGEKAWLVDTIDRTEEFTAFTNKGKVSKPQRSKYEVVNEEAERKLQERSVLKAQTAIDLPRAIELAKVVDEAFKDKMGDLFLEYDYVEEGEFDDSKTPGWVTIKVKTSHSNWYQDVDNAPSTYYYQVPVEVEAQARELQAIRKKHQNDDTFSFWKCDYYKREVRVADHPNS
;
A
#
# COMPACT_ATOMS: atom_id res chain seq x y z
N MET A 1 28.99 8.16 6.85
CA MET A 1 27.83 8.37 7.72
C MET A 1 26.61 8.14 6.85
N ILE A 2 25.59 7.41 7.32
CA ILE A 2 24.37 7.16 6.55
C ILE A 2 23.43 8.36 6.77
N LYS A 3 23.02 8.98 5.67
CA LYS A 3 22.15 10.16 5.64
C LYS A 3 20.79 9.77 5.07
N GLU A 4 20.02 9.03 5.86
CA GLU A 4 18.66 8.59 5.51
C GLU A 4 17.68 9.21 6.50
N LYS A 5 16.52 9.65 6.00
CA LYS A 5 15.45 10.17 6.84
C LYS A 5 14.55 9.04 7.31
N ILE A 6 14.48 8.82 8.62
CA ILE A 6 13.60 7.85 9.28
C ILE A 6 12.72 8.60 10.28
N ASN A 7 11.40 8.44 10.15
CA ASN A 7 10.43 8.97 11.12
C ASN A 7 9.97 7.83 12.03
N VAL A 8 10.03 8.06 13.35
CA VAL A 8 9.49 7.15 14.35
C VAL A 8 8.33 7.82 15.05
N LYS A 9 7.11 7.35 14.78
CA LYS A 9 5.91 7.72 15.55
C LYS A 9 5.78 6.77 16.74
N TYR A 10 5.56 7.32 17.92
CA TYR A 10 5.38 6.54 19.15
C TYR A 10 4.42 7.24 20.11
N TYR A 11 3.89 6.45 21.04
CA TYR A 11 2.86 6.84 22.00
C TYR A 11 3.37 6.58 23.41
N ILE A 12 3.34 7.59 24.27
CA ILE A 12 3.71 7.46 25.67
C ILE A 12 2.43 7.42 26.49
N ARG A 13 2.17 6.34 27.20
CA ARG A 13 1.05 6.28 28.15
C ARG A 13 1.27 7.28 29.29
N LYS A 14 0.27 8.11 29.62
CA LYS A 14 0.44 9.15 30.66
C LYS A 14 0.58 8.56 32.07
N ASP A 15 -0.11 7.47 32.34
CA ASP A 15 -0.18 6.83 33.66
C ASP A 15 1.14 6.15 34.08
N ASN A 16 1.80 5.45 33.16
CA ASN A 16 2.97 4.62 33.47
C ASN A 16 4.21 4.95 32.60
N GLN A 17 4.11 5.94 31.71
CA GLN A 17 5.18 6.39 30.83
C GLN A 17 5.74 5.30 29.89
N LYS A 18 5.04 4.17 29.72
CA LYS A 18 5.42 3.12 28.77
C LYS A 18 5.27 3.62 27.33
N ILE A 19 6.19 3.18 26.46
CA ILE A 19 6.27 3.58 25.06
C ILE A 19 5.74 2.47 24.15
N PHE A 20 4.93 2.87 23.18
CA PHE A 20 4.36 1.98 22.17
C PHE A 20 4.55 2.57 20.77
N PHE A 21 4.79 1.71 19.78
CA PHE A 21 4.91 2.11 18.37
C PHE A 21 3.62 1.84 17.56
N ASP A 22 2.64 1.18 18.17
CA ASP A 22 1.34 0.86 17.58
C ASP A 22 0.24 1.26 18.57
N TYR A 23 -0.64 2.15 18.13
CA TYR A 23 -1.76 2.65 18.93
C TYR A 23 -2.69 1.50 19.38
N LYS A 24 -2.85 0.45 18.58
CA LYS A 24 -3.72 -0.68 18.94
C LYS A 24 -3.16 -1.50 20.11
N LYS A 25 -1.87 -1.37 20.42
CA LYS A 25 -1.17 -2.13 21.47
C LYS A 25 -1.04 -1.35 22.78
N ILE A 26 -1.60 -0.16 22.87
CA ILE A 26 -1.50 0.68 24.09
C ILE A 26 -2.40 0.21 25.23
N ALA A 27 -3.49 -0.50 24.90
CA ALA A 27 -4.43 -1.02 25.88
C ALA A 27 -3.87 -2.25 26.59
N GLU A 28 -3.95 -2.27 27.92
CA GLU A 28 -3.73 -3.47 28.72
C GLU A 28 -5.00 -4.35 28.71
N PRO A 29 -4.93 -5.63 29.14
CA PRO A 29 -6.10 -6.51 29.15
C PRO A 29 -7.29 -5.90 29.91
N GLY A 30 -8.43 -5.77 29.23
CA GLY A 30 -9.64 -5.15 29.79
C GLY A 30 -9.80 -3.67 29.51
N GLU A 31 -8.81 -3.01 28.90
CA GLU A 31 -8.89 -1.60 28.48
C GLU A 31 -9.30 -1.47 27.00
N LYS A 32 -9.88 -0.32 26.65
CA LYS A 32 -10.14 0.08 25.27
C LYS A 32 -9.07 1.09 24.85
N ALA A 33 -8.34 0.82 23.77
CA ALA A 33 -7.21 1.66 23.33
C ALA A 33 -7.58 3.14 23.18
N TRP A 34 -8.76 3.45 22.64
CA TRP A 34 -9.23 4.83 22.45
C TRP A 34 -9.60 5.57 23.75
N LEU A 35 -9.61 4.88 24.89
CA LEU A 35 -9.80 5.48 26.22
C LEU A 35 -8.48 5.65 26.98
N VAL A 36 -7.36 5.13 26.44
CA VAL A 36 -6.05 5.26 27.07
C VAL A 36 -5.45 6.63 26.75
N ASP A 37 -5.16 7.40 27.78
CA ASP A 37 -4.52 8.70 27.67
C ASP A 37 -3.05 8.57 27.24
N THR A 38 -2.71 9.11 26.06
CA THR A 38 -1.35 9.10 25.50
C THR A 38 -0.80 10.50 25.23
N ILE A 39 0.52 10.60 25.22
CA ILE A 39 1.26 11.69 24.59
C ILE A 39 1.83 11.14 23.28
N ASP A 40 1.36 11.70 22.18
CA ASP A 40 1.76 11.28 20.83
C ASP A 40 3.00 12.06 20.41
N ARG A 41 4.01 11.36 19.91
CA ARG A 41 5.26 11.95 19.45
C ARG A 41 5.68 11.36 18.11
N THR A 42 6.36 12.19 17.33
CA THR A 42 7.07 11.77 16.13
C THR A 42 8.48 12.36 16.22
N GLU A 43 9.49 11.52 16.12
CA GLU A 43 10.89 11.94 16.05
C GLU A 43 11.46 11.62 14.66
N GLU A 44 12.21 12.58 14.12
CA GLU A 44 12.91 12.46 12.84
C GLU A 44 14.40 12.20 13.09
N PHE A 45 14.92 11.13 12.49
CA PHE A 45 16.33 10.79 12.48
C PHE A 45 16.87 10.97 11.07
N THR A 46 17.98 11.69 10.91
CA THR A 46 18.61 11.96 9.61
C THR A 46 20.09 11.59 9.54
N ALA A 47 20.69 11.21 10.67
CA ALA A 47 22.10 10.89 10.77
C ALA A 47 22.33 9.60 11.56
N PHE A 48 22.83 8.60 10.85
CA PHE A 48 23.22 7.30 11.39
C PHE A 48 24.70 7.04 11.14
N THR A 49 25.34 6.32 12.05
CA THR A 49 26.70 5.82 11.89
C THR A 49 26.77 4.85 10.71
N ASN A 50 27.98 4.56 10.21
CA ASN A 50 28.16 3.55 9.16
C ASN A 50 27.77 2.13 9.59
N LYS A 51 27.59 1.90 10.90
CA LYS A 51 27.12 0.64 11.47
C LYS A 51 25.59 0.59 11.64
N GLY A 52 24.86 1.57 11.10
CA GLY A 52 23.40 1.65 11.19
C GLY A 52 22.87 2.17 12.53
N LYS A 53 23.73 2.59 13.47
CA LYS A 53 23.33 3.14 14.78
C LYS A 53 22.97 4.63 14.71
N VAL A 54 22.00 5.09 15.49
CA VAL A 54 21.68 6.53 15.58
C VAL A 54 22.90 7.33 16.03
N SER A 55 23.16 8.46 15.38
CA SER A 55 24.28 9.32 15.76
C SER A 55 24.04 10.00 17.11
N LYS A 56 25.12 10.19 17.91
CA LYS A 56 25.04 10.82 19.25
C LYS A 56 24.22 12.12 19.29
N PRO A 57 24.37 13.07 18.34
CA PRO A 57 23.63 14.34 18.39
C PRO A 57 22.12 14.21 18.18
N GLN A 58 21.64 13.12 17.58
CA GLN A 58 20.23 12.89 17.28
C GLN A 58 19.60 11.79 18.12
N ARG A 59 20.33 11.29 19.12
CA ARG A 59 19.84 10.21 19.97
C ARG A 59 18.65 10.72 20.78
N SER A 60 17.52 10.04 20.66
CA SER A 60 16.36 10.23 21.52
C SER A 60 16.74 9.94 22.96
N LYS A 61 16.07 10.61 23.91
CA LYS A 61 16.17 10.28 25.33
C LYS A 61 15.65 8.86 25.66
N TYR A 62 14.84 8.29 24.77
CA TYR A 62 14.29 6.94 24.93
C TYR A 62 15.06 5.96 24.05
N GLU A 63 15.73 4.99 24.68
CA GLU A 63 16.57 4.04 23.92
C GLU A 63 15.76 3.19 22.94
N VAL A 64 14.57 2.75 23.34
CA VAL A 64 13.67 1.98 22.47
C VAL A 64 13.27 2.74 21.19
N VAL A 65 13.22 4.08 21.23
CA VAL A 65 12.92 4.90 20.05
C VAL A 65 14.12 4.93 19.10
N ASN A 66 15.34 4.96 19.64
CA ASN A 66 16.57 4.84 18.83
C ASN A 66 16.63 3.47 18.16
N GLU A 67 16.41 2.39 18.91
CA GLU A 67 16.42 1.02 18.39
C GLU A 67 15.38 0.83 17.28
N GLU A 68 14.19 1.40 17.42
CA GLU A 68 13.15 1.37 16.39
C GLU A 68 13.57 2.14 15.12
N ALA A 69 14.28 3.27 15.26
CA ALA A 69 14.83 4.00 14.12
C ALA A 69 15.88 3.17 13.37
N GLU A 70 16.77 2.49 14.09
CA GLU A 70 17.80 1.62 13.53
C GLU A 70 17.20 0.39 12.84
N ARG A 71 16.16 -0.21 13.45
CA ARG A 71 15.40 -1.32 12.86
C ARG A 71 14.77 -0.90 11.53
N LYS A 72 14.07 0.24 11.50
CA LYS A 72 13.48 0.81 10.27
C LYS A 72 14.54 1.13 9.21
N LEU A 73 15.71 1.64 9.63
CA LEU A 73 16.83 1.87 8.70
C LEU A 73 17.30 0.56 8.06
N GLN A 74 17.45 -0.51 8.84
CA GLN A 74 17.85 -1.81 8.34
C GLN A 74 16.81 -2.38 7.36
N GLU A 75 15.52 -2.33 7.70
CA GLU A 75 14.43 -2.74 6.81
C GLU A 75 14.47 -1.98 5.48
N ARG A 76 14.66 -0.66 5.55
CA ARG A 76 14.76 0.18 4.35
C ARG A 76 15.99 -0.16 3.52
N SER A 77 17.13 -0.42 4.15
CA SER A 77 18.35 -0.83 3.43
C SER A 77 18.16 -2.16 2.70
N VAL A 78 17.47 -3.11 3.32
CA VAL A 78 17.14 -4.39 2.68
C VAL A 78 16.20 -4.18 1.50
N LEU A 79 15.16 -3.35 1.66
CA LEU A 79 14.24 -3.00 0.57
C LEU A 79 14.98 -2.34 -0.61
N LYS A 80 15.85 -1.35 -0.34
CA LYS A 80 16.64 -0.67 -1.38
C LYS A 80 17.56 -1.64 -2.14
N ALA A 81 18.20 -2.58 -1.45
CA ALA A 81 19.02 -3.60 -2.10
C ALA A 81 18.18 -4.50 -3.02
N GLN A 82 16.98 -4.84 -2.56
CA GLN A 82 16.06 -5.68 -3.31
C GLN A 82 15.43 -4.96 -4.51
N THR A 83 15.25 -3.64 -4.45
CA THR A 83 14.80 -2.82 -5.59
C THR A 83 15.67 -2.99 -6.82
N ALA A 84 16.98 -3.19 -6.65
CA ALA A 84 17.89 -3.42 -7.77
C ALA A 84 17.60 -4.73 -8.53
N ILE A 85 16.97 -5.71 -7.86
CA ILE A 85 16.59 -7.00 -8.44
C ILE A 85 15.15 -6.94 -8.95
N ASP A 86 14.25 -6.39 -8.13
CA ASP A 86 12.81 -6.43 -8.37
C ASP A 86 12.36 -5.44 -9.45
N LEU A 87 13.00 -4.26 -9.57
CA LEU A 87 12.60 -3.25 -10.54
C LEU A 87 12.78 -3.71 -12.00
N PRO A 88 13.92 -4.28 -12.43
CA PRO A 88 14.06 -4.83 -13.77
C PRO A 88 13.00 -5.90 -14.07
N ARG A 89 12.73 -6.81 -13.12
CA ARG A 89 11.70 -7.84 -13.28
C ARG A 89 10.31 -7.22 -13.44
N ALA A 90 9.98 -6.22 -12.62
CA ALA A 90 8.71 -5.52 -12.71
C ALA A 90 8.51 -4.80 -14.05
N ILE A 91 9.58 -4.20 -14.59
CA ILE A 91 9.55 -3.56 -15.92
C ILE A 91 9.26 -4.59 -17.01
N GLU A 92 9.91 -5.75 -16.98
CA GLU A 92 9.67 -6.82 -17.97
C GLU A 92 8.26 -7.39 -17.86
N LEU A 93 7.76 -7.61 -16.64
CA LEU A 93 6.38 -8.04 -16.42
C LEU A 93 5.36 -7.02 -16.95
N ALA A 94 5.61 -5.73 -16.73
CA ALA A 94 4.73 -4.67 -17.23
C ALA A 94 4.65 -4.68 -18.76
N LYS A 95 5.79 -4.84 -19.46
CA LYS A 95 5.82 -4.97 -20.92
C LYS A 95 5.02 -6.17 -21.42
N VAL A 96 5.13 -7.31 -20.76
CA VAL A 96 4.36 -8.52 -21.14
C VAL A 96 2.86 -8.27 -20.99
N VAL A 97 2.44 -7.61 -19.91
CA VAL A 97 1.03 -7.26 -19.73
C VAL A 97 0.58 -6.25 -20.79
N ASP A 98 1.34 -5.18 -21.01
CA ASP A 98 0.99 -4.14 -21.98
C ASP A 98 0.90 -4.67 -23.42
N GLU A 99 1.76 -5.63 -23.79
CA GLU A 99 1.69 -6.31 -25.07
C GLU A 99 0.34 -7.01 -25.28
N ALA A 100 -0.16 -7.69 -24.25
CA ALA A 100 -1.46 -8.38 -24.29
C ALA A 100 -2.66 -7.40 -24.40
N PHE A 101 -2.44 -6.11 -24.11
CA PHE A 101 -3.45 -5.06 -24.22
C PHE A 101 -3.45 -4.31 -25.56
N LYS A 102 -2.43 -4.46 -26.42
CA LYS A 102 -2.30 -3.67 -27.66
C LYS A 102 -3.55 -3.68 -28.54
N ASP A 103 -4.17 -4.84 -28.71
CA ASP A 103 -5.38 -5.01 -29.53
C ASP A 103 -6.67 -4.84 -28.72
N LYS A 104 -6.57 -4.54 -27.42
CA LYS A 104 -7.69 -4.44 -26.46
C LYS A 104 -7.83 -3.03 -25.86
N MET A 105 -7.21 -2.02 -26.48
CA MET A 105 -7.20 -0.64 -25.99
C MET A 105 -8.61 0.00 -25.94
N GLY A 106 -9.56 -0.50 -26.72
CA GLY A 106 -10.97 -0.09 -26.65
C GLY A 106 -11.71 -0.62 -25.42
N ASP A 107 -11.19 -1.65 -24.76
CA ASP A 107 -11.87 -2.37 -23.67
C ASP A 107 -11.38 -1.94 -22.28
N LEU A 108 -10.65 -0.83 -22.17
CA LEU A 108 -10.04 -0.39 -20.92
C LEU A 108 -11.06 -0.04 -19.83
N PHE A 109 -12.30 0.24 -20.21
CA PHE A 109 -13.38 0.57 -19.29
C PHE A 109 -14.64 -0.22 -19.64
N LEU A 110 -15.29 -0.75 -18.60
CA LEU A 110 -16.62 -1.34 -18.65
C LEU A 110 -17.44 -0.78 -17.48
N GLU A 111 -18.57 -0.16 -17.77
CA GLU A 111 -19.57 0.11 -16.76
C GLU A 111 -20.48 -1.12 -16.65
N TYR A 112 -20.80 -1.52 -15.42
CA TYR A 112 -21.61 -2.68 -15.11
C TYR A 112 -22.72 -2.26 -14.14
N ASP A 113 -23.96 -2.31 -14.59
CA ASP A 113 -25.10 -1.92 -13.76
C ASP A 113 -25.51 -3.12 -12.90
N TYR A 114 -25.27 -3.07 -11.58
CA TYR A 114 -25.61 -4.22 -10.74
C TYR A 114 -27.12 -4.39 -10.55
N VAL A 115 -27.90 -3.32 -10.72
CA VAL A 115 -29.36 -3.35 -10.56
C VAL A 115 -29.97 -4.09 -11.75
N GLU A 116 -29.46 -3.82 -12.96
CA GLU A 116 -29.93 -4.46 -14.19
C GLU A 116 -29.29 -5.82 -14.46
N GLU A 117 -27.98 -5.96 -14.19
CA GLU A 117 -27.18 -7.12 -14.60
C GLU A 117 -26.89 -8.11 -13.46
N GLY A 118 -27.17 -7.72 -12.21
CA GLY A 118 -26.95 -8.51 -10.99
C GLY A 118 -25.55 -8.38 -10.41
N GLU A 119 -25.16 -9.33 -9.56
CA GLU A 119 -23.79 -9.38 -9.01
C GLU A 119 -22.77 -9.69 -10.12
N PHE A 120 -21.67 -8.94 -10.13
CA PHE A 120 -20.57 -9.14 -11.08
C PHE A 120 -19.67 -10.29 -10.66
N ASP A 121 -19.30 -11.12 -11.63
CA ASP A 121 -18.22 -12.10 -11.53
C ASP A 121 -17.47 -12.22 -12.88
N ASP A 122 -16.26 -12.77 -12.86
CA ASP A 122 -15.39 -12.82 -14.05
C ASP A 122 -16.00 -13.62 -15.23
N SER A 123 -16.99 -14.50 -15.01
CA SER A 123 -17.70 -15.20 -16.10
C SER A 123 -18.50 -14.26 -17.00
N LYS A 124 -18.85 -13.07 -16.51
CA LYS A 124 -19.53 -12.01 -17.27
C LYS A 124 -18.60 -11.30 -18.26
N THR A 125 -17.29 -11.48 -18.11
CA THR A 125 -16.26 -10.92 -18.99
C THR A 125 -15.30 -12.01 -19.48
N PRO A 126 -15.74 -12.89 -20.41
CA PRO A 126 -14.89 -13.97 -20.91
C PRO A 126 -13.57 -13.46 -21.49
N GLY A 127 -12.47 -14.15 -21.17
CA GLY A 127 -11.11 -13.76 -21.60
C GLY A 127 -10.42 -12.76 -20.66
N TRP A 128 -11.11 -12.27 -19.62
CA TRP A 128 -10.57 -11.38 -18.61
C TRP A 128 -10.59 -12.02 -17.23
N VAL A 129 -9.67 -11.62 -16.36
CA VAL A 129 -9.61 -12.06 -14.97
C VAL A 129 -9.33 -10.89 -14.03
N THR A 130 -10.05 -10.86 -12.91
CA THR A 130 -9.84 -9.86 -11.87
C THR A 130 -8.57 -10.15 -11.08
N ILE A 131 -7.65 -9.20 -11.10
CA ILE A 131 -6.42 -9.24 -10.31
C ILE A 131 -6.49 -8.36 -9.07
N LYS A 132 -7.43 -7.39 -9.01
CA LYS A 132 -7.61 -6.52 -7.85
C LYS A 132 -9.03 -5.96 -7.79
N VAL A 133 -9.59 -5.93 -6.59
CA VAL A 133 -10.88 -5.29 -6.31
C VAL A 133 -10.66 -4.07 -5.41
N LYS A 134 -11.40 -2.99 -5.65
CA LYS A 134 -11.48 -1.83 -4.76
C LYS A 134 -12.92 -1.38 -4.60
N THR A 135 -13.32 -1.02 -3.39
CA THR A 135 -14.59 -0.35 -3.14
C THR A 135 -14.34 1.14 -2.91
N SER A 136 -15.24 1.98 -3.41
CA SER A 136 -15.18 3.42 -3.15
C SER A 136 -15.39 3.71 -1.68
N HIS A 137 -14.61 4.65 -1.15
CA HIS A 137 -14.73 5.16 0.22
C HIS A 137 -15.05 6.66 0.21
N SER A 138 -15.69 7.16 -0.86
CA SER A 138 -16.08 8.56 -0.96
C SER A 138 -17.09 8.91 0.13
N ASN A 139 -16.93 10.08 0.75
CA ASN A 139 -17.89 10.59 1.73
C ASN A 139 -19.30 10.79 1.13
N TRP A 140 -19.42 10.88 -0.20
CA TRP A 140 -20.71 10.98 -0.87
C TRP A 140 -21.65 9.80 -0.56
N TYR A 141 -21.11 8.60 -0.30
CA TYR A 141 -21.90 7.41 0.06
C TYR A 141 -22.34 7.39 1.54
N GLN A 142 -21.93 8.36 2.36
CA GLN A 142 -22.33 8.40 3.77
C GLN A 142 -23.73 9.03 3.95
N ASP A 143 -24.18 9.83 2.98
CA ASP A 143 -25.39 10.66 3.09
C ASP A 143 -26.46 10.30 2.03
N VAL A 144 -26.25 9.26 1.22
CA VAL A 144 -27.14 8.85 0.12
C VAL A 144 -27.42 7.35 0.22
N ASP A 145 -28.64 6.91 -0.09
CA ASP A 145 -29.08 5.50 -0.07
C ASP A 145 -28.44 4.60 -1.15
N ASN A 146 -27.36 5.05 -1.80
CA ASN A 146 -26.69 4.33 -2.88
C ASN A 146 -25.56 3.44 -2.36
N ALA A 147 -25.37 2.28 -3.00
CA ALA A 147 -24.27 1.40 -2.66
C ALA A 147 -22.92 1.97 -3.14
N PRO A 148 -21.83 1.85 -2.35
CA PRO A 148 -20.50 2.22 -2.81
C PRO A 148 -20.10 1.50 -4.10
N SER A 149 -19.71 2.26 -5.13
CA SER A 149 -19.20 1.69 -6.37
C SER A 149 -18.02 0.74 -6.10
N THR A 150 -18.00 -0.42 -6.77
CA THR A 150 -16.93 -1.40 -6.70
C THR A 150 -16.21 -1.50 -8.05
N TYR A 151 -14.88 -1.51 -8.02
CA TYR A 151 -14.01 -1.49 -9.18
C TYR A 151 -13.20 -2.78 -9.25
N TYR A 152 -13.39 -3.54 -10.33
CA TYR A 152 -12.64 -4.74 -10.66
C TYR A 152 -11.58 -4.39 -11.69
N TYR A 153 -10.32 -4.51 -11.30
CA TYR A 153 -9.19 -4.33 -12.19
C TYR A 153 -8.83 -5.65 -12.82
N GLN A 154 -9.03 -5.75 -14.12
CA GLN A 154 -8.85 -6.95 -14.91
C GLN A 154 -7.66 -6.87 -15.85
N VAL A 155 -7.13 -8.03 -16.18
CA VAL A 155 -6.17 -8.24 -17.27
C VAL A 155 -6.62 -9.44 -18.11
N PRO A 156 -6.12 -9.59 -19.34
CA PRO A 156 -6.36 -10.80 -20.12
C PRO A 156 -5.87 -12.04 -19.36
N VAL A 157 -6.64 -13.13 -19.45
CA VAL A 157 -6.35 -14.39 -18.74
C VAL A 157 -4.95 -14.91 -19.07
N GLU A 158 -4.48 -14.72 -20.31
CA GLU A 158 -3.14 -15.16 -20.76
C GLU A 158 -1.96 -14.53 -19.98
N VAL A 159 -2.17 -13.40 -19.30
CA VAL A 159 -1.12 -12.69 -18.54
C VAL A 159 -1.42 -12.57 -17.04
N GLU A 160 -2.38 -13.37 -16.52
CA GLU A 160 -2.77 -13.33 -15.11
C GLU A 160 -1.58 -13.51 -14.16
N ALA A 161 -0.77 -14.55 -14.38
CA ALA A 161 0.34 -14.89 -13.50
C ALA A 161 1.37 -13.75 -13.41
N GLN A 162 1.69 -13.15 -14.56
CA GLN A 162 2.63 -12.04 -14.68
C GLN A 162 2.08 -10.79 -13.98
N ALA A 163 0.79 -10.50 -14.17
CA ALA A 163 0.16 -9.37 -13.52
C ALA A 163 0.09 -9.55 -11.99
N ARG A 164 -0.18 -10.76 -11.49
CA ARG A 164 -0.15 -11.08 -10.05
C ARG A 164 1.25 -10.96 -9.46
N GLU A 165 2.27 -11.45 -10.16
CA GLU A 165 3.68 -11.28 -9.76
C GLU A 165 4.05 -9.79 -9.68
N LEU A 166 3.69 -9.02 -10.71
CA LEU A 166 3.94 -7.58 -10.76
C LEU A 166 3.23 -6.85 -9.62
N GLN A 167 1.99 -7.21 -9.28
CA GLN A 167 1.29 -6.66 -8.12
C GLN A 167 1.99 -6.99 -6.80
N ALA A 168 2.50 -8.21 -6.63
CA ALA A 168 3.23 -8.60 -5.43
C ALA A 168 4.51 -7.77 -5.26
N ILE A 169 5.28 -7.60 -6.33
CA ILE A 169 6.48 -6.73 -6.34
C ILE A 169 6.10 -5.28 -6.01
N ARG A 170 5.10 -4.71 -6.70
CA ARG A 170 4.66 -3.34 -6.45
C ARG A 170 4.16 -3.16 -5.00
N LYS A 171 3.45 -4.14 -4.44
CA LYS A 171 2.96 -4.10 -3.05
C LYS A 171 4.12 -4.08 -2.04
N LYS A 172 5.13 -4.91 -2.25
CA LYS A 172 6.35 -4.97 -1.41
C LYS A 172 7.05 -3.61 -1.29
N HIS A 173 7.05 -2.82 -2.36
CA HIS A 173 7.76 -1.55 -2.43
C HIS A 173 6.88 -0.30 -2.18
N GLN A 174 5.63 -0.42 -1.71
CA GLN A 174 4.69 0.72 -1.61
C GLN A 174 5.21 1.95 -0.84
N ASN A 175 6.14 1.76 0.09
CA ASN A 175 6.76 2.82 0.89
C ASN A 175 8.26 2.99 0.61
N ASP A 176 8.73 2.48 -0.54
CA ASP A 176 10.12 2.56 -0.97
C ASP A 176 10.27 3.61 -2.07
N ASP A 177 10.91 4.74 -1.73
CA ASP A 177 11.15 5.85 -2.63
C ASP A 177 12.20 5.57 -3.70
N THR A 178 12.91 4.43 -3.61
CA THR A 178 13.87 4.01 -4.63
C THR A 178 13.23 3.17 -5.73
N PHE A 179 12.03 2.64 -5.50
CA PHE A 179 11.31 1.82 -6.47
C PHE A 179 10.48 2.70 -7.41
N SER A 180 10.78 2.65 -8.70
CA SER A 180 10.10 3.49 -9.69
C SER A 180 8.80 2.83 -10.18
N PHE A 181 7.68 3.16 -9.52
CA PHE A 181 6.35 2.67 -9.89
C PHE A 181 5.91 3.07 -11.29
N TRP A 182 6.33 4.24 -11.78
CA TRP A 182 6.02 4.70 -13.13
C TRP A 182 6.66 3.82 -14.21
N LYS A 183 7.90 3.34 -14.00
CA LYS A 183 8.62 2.50 -14.98
C LYS A 183 7.99 1.13 -15.19
N CYS A 184 7.21 0.66 -14.22
CA CYS A 184 6.54 -0.63 -14.24
C CYS A 184 5.03 -0.49 -14.05
N ASP A 185 4.48 0.66 -14.42
CA ASP A 185 3.03 0.79 -14.57
C ASP A 185 2.58 -0.01 -15.80
N TYR A 186 1.32 -0.42 -15.81
CA TYR A 186 0.80 -1.33 -16.82
C TYR A 186 -0.70 -1.15 -17.03
N TYR A 187 -1.16 -1.53 -18.22
CA TYR A 187 -2.57 -1.49 -18.58
C TYR A 187 -3.39 -2.50 -17.79
N LYS A 188 -4.61 -2.08 -17.48
CA LYS A 188 -5.63 -2.87 -16.81
C LYS A 188 -6.98 -2.37 -17.28
N ARG A 189 -7.93 -3.27 -17.45
CA ARG A 189 -9.32 -2.94 -17.67
C ARG A 189 -9.96 -2.64 -16.33
N GLU A 190 -10.74 -1.58 -16.24
CA GLU A 190 -11.54 -1.26 -15.06
C GLU A 190 -13.01 -1.61 -15.35
N VAL A 191 -13.58 -2.53 -14.57
CA VAL A 191 -15.02 -2.76 -14.53
C VAL A 191 -15.59 -2.06 -13.31
N ARG A 192 -16.44 -1.05 -13.51
CA ARG A 192 -17.11 -0.32 -12.43
C ARG A 192 -18.52 -0.89 -12.25
N VAL A 193 -18.77 -1.44 -11.07
CA VAL A 193 -20.06 -1.95 -10.62
C VAL A 193 -20.72 -0.92 -9.72
N ALA A 194 -21.88 -0.39 -10.11
CA ALA A 194 -22.63 0.61 -9.37
C ALA A 194 -24.13 0.59 -9.73
N ASP A 195 -24.97 1.15 -8.86
CA ASP A 195 -26.41 1.44 -9.06
C ASP A 195 -26.66 2.84 -9.61
N HIS A 196 -25.59 3.58 -9.88
CA HIS A 196 -25.69 4.94 -10.36
C HIS A 196 -24.59 5.25 -11.38
N PRO A 197 -24.84 6.18 -12.32
CA PRO A 197 -23.84 6.64 -13.28
C PRO A 197 -22.66 7.30 -12.56
N ASN A 198 -21.55 7.42 -13.29
CA ASN A 198 -20.41 8.18 -12.82
C ASN A 198 -20.79 9.68 -12.89
N SER A 199 -20.84 10.34 -11.74
CA SER A 199 -21.19 11.77 -11.59
C SER A 199 -20.06 12.70 -12.00
#